data_AF-A0A1Q8QCX6-F1
#
_entry.id   AF-A0A1Q8QCX6-F1
#
_cell.length_a   1.000
_cell.length_b   1.000
_cell.length_c   1.000
_cell.angle_alpha   90.00
_cell.angle_beta   90.00
_cell.angle_gamma   90.00
#
_symmetry.space_group_name_H-M   'P 1'
#
loop_
_entity.id
_entity.type
_entity.pdbx_description
1 polymer ?
#
loop_
_entity_poly.entity_id
_entity_poly.type
_entity_poly.pdbx_seq_one_letter_code
_entity_poly.pdbx_strand_id
1 'polypeptide(L)'
;MLRKLFKPVVACVLTMSFLLSTGGAVFAADNKTTPTPQTYSKDTVITESNLNDILKVHNIDPSKIVKNTKTVSSTVTVGDLEKALEEAKKMPKKITSNDTAPLNLSTNGTLCALASGSGTSIATRATTYTNTLTVDYYATGAYTDGMWSYALGSSWAPRATGIPTSWWTVTQTYSNHIYLYSASTPYAYLSQVYNYDITNYIGVLGYGIPNGTINIQGTINYSNAYI
;
A
#
# COMPACT_ATOMS: atom_id res chain seq x y z
N MET A 1 -60.23 -61.42 -17.66
CA MET A 1 -59.42 -60.94 -16.52
C MET A 1 -59.62 -59.44 -16.42
N LEU A 2 -60.49 -58.92 -15.55
CA LEU A 2 -60.20 -58.47 -14.17
C LEU A 2 -58.88 -57.66 -14.13
N ARG A 3 -58.83 -56.36 -13.81
CA ARG A 3 -59.57 -55.56 -12.81
C ARG A 3 -59.63 -54.06 -13.24
N LYS A 4 -60.82 -53.45 -13.27
CA LYS A 4 -61.44 -52.54 -12.25
C LYS A 4 -60.94 -51.08 -12.39
N LEU A 5 -61.80 -50.14 -12.83
CA LEU A 5 -62.74 -49.31 -12.01
C LEU A 5 -61.95 -48.41 -11.05
N PHE A 6 -61.99 -47.07 -11.11
CA PHE A 6 -63.09 -46.11 -10.93
C PHE A 6 -62.85 -44.85 -11.81
N LYS A 7 -63.72 -44.30 -12.67
CA LYS A 7 -65.05 -43.64 -12.52
C LYS A 7 -65.04 -42.27 -11.77
N PRO A 8 -65.92 -41.31 -12.16
CA PRO A 8 -65.57 -40.03 -12.81
C PRO A 8 -66.32 -38.79 -12.20
N VAL A 9 -66.46 -37.70 -12.99
CA VAL A 9 -67.40 -36.55 -12.83
C VAL A 9 -66.86 -35.50 -11.82
N VAL A 10 -66.93 -34.17 -12.00
CA VAL A 10 -68.04 -33.34 -12.46
C VAL A 10 -67.52 -31.94 -12.83
N ALA A 11 -68.07 -31.42 -13.95
CA ALA A 11 -68.39 -30.01 -14.20
C ALA A 11 -67.26 -29.00 -14.44
N CYS A 12 -67.45 -27.98 -15.26
CA CYS A 12 -68.36 -27.69 -16.36
C CYS A 12 -68.03 -26.23 -16.69
N VAL A 13 -68.03 -25.90 -17.99
CA VAL A 13 -68.63 -24.66 -18.50
C VAL A 13 -68.17 -23.38 -17.79
N LEU A 14 -67.08 -22.77 -18.28
CA LEU A 14 -66.99 -21.30 -18.43
C LEU A 14 -65.88 -20.85 -19.40
N THR A 15 -65.60 -21.63 -20.43
CA THR A 15 -64.82 -21.18 -21.60
C THR A 15 -65.78 -20.61 -22.63
N MET A 16 -66.15 -19.33 -22.49
CA MET A 16 -66.56 -18.40 -23.56
C MET A 16 -67.29 -17.23 -22.92
N SER A 17 -66.52 -16.28 -22.39
CA SER A 17 -67.04 -14.96 -22.03
C SER A 17 -65.86 -13.99 -22.00
N PHE A 18 -65.88 -13.08 -22.97
CA PHE A 18 -65.13 -11.83 -23.03
C PHE A 18 -63.66 -11.87 -23.47
N LEU A 19 -63.50 -12.15 -24.76
CA LEU A 19 -62.78 -11.21 -25.64
C LEU A 19 -63.40 -9.81 -25.49
N LEU A 20 -62.54 -8.81 -25.34
CA LEU A 20 -62.77 -7.35 -25.32
C LEU A 20 -63.04 -6.68 -23.95
N SER A 21 -61.95 -6.36 -23.26
CA SER A 21 -61.82 -5.03 -22.62
C SER A 21 -60.34 -4.65 -22.49
N THR A 22 -59.89 -3.80 -23.42
CA THR A 22 -58.82 -2.79 -23.27
C THR A 22 -57.78 -3.05 -22.16
N GLY A 23 -56.77 -3.85 -22.47
CA GLY A 23 -55.50 -3.78 -21.74
C GLY A 23 -54.87 -2.42 -22.03
N GLY A 24 -54.98 -1.50 -21.08
CA GLY A 24 -54.24 -0.24 -21.12
C GLY A 24 -52.75 -0.53 -21.30
N ALA A 25 -52.05 0.37 -21.97
CA ALA A 25 -50.59 0.39 -21.92
C ALA A 25 -50.18 0.55 -20.46
N VAL A 26 -49.88 -0.56 -19.78
CA VAL A 26 -49.07 -0.52 -18.58
C VAL A 26 -47.69 -0.17 -19.09
N PHE A 27 -47.37 1.12 -19.05
CA PHE A 27 -45.99 1.54 -18.99
C PHE A 27 -45.37 0.72 -17.86
N ALA A 28 -44.50 -0.23 -18.21
CA ALA A 28 -43.50 -0.68 -17.27
C ALA A 28 -42.75 0.60 -16.90
N ALA A 29 -43.10 1.18 -15.74
CA ALA A 29 -42.24 2.17 -15.13
C ALA A 29 -40.90 1.44 -15.01
N ASP A 30 -39.90 1.93 -15.72
CA ASP A 30 -38.53 1.59 -15.44
C ASP A 30 -38.36 1.85 -13.95
N ASN A 31 -38.40 0.79 -13.15
CA ASN A 31 -37.77 0.81 -11.85
C ASN A 31 -36.27 0.90 -12.15
N LYS A 32 -35.83 2.10 -12.56
CA LYS A 32 -34.60 2.67 -12.04
C LYS A 32 -34.79 2.73 -10.54
N THR A 33 -34.63 1.58 -9.89
CA THR A 33 -33.97 1.55 -8.61
C THR A 33 -32.61 2.16 -8.91
N THR A 34 -32.52 3.48 -8.78
CA THR A 34 -31.27 4.13 -8.42
C THR A 34 -30.74 3.25 -7.30
N PRO A 35 -29.61 2.55 -7.47
CA PRO A 35 -29.16 1.62 -6.46
C PRO A 35 -29.03 2.44 -5.19
N THR A 36 -29.86 2.13 -4.20
CA THR A 36 -29.71 2.72 -2.88
C THR A 36 -28.26 2.43 -2.49
N PRO A 37 -27.44 3.45 -2.17
CA PRO A 37 -26.06 3.20 -1.81
C PRO A 37 -26.07 2.18 -0.67
N GLN A 38 -25.49 1.00 -0.91
CA GLN A 38 -25.38 0.00 0.13
C GLN A 38 -24.44 0.60 1.17
N THR A 39 -25.01 1.09 2.27
CA THR A 39 -24.25 1.76 3.33
C THR A 39 -23.59 0.69 4.17
N TYR A 40 -22.28 0.58 4.07
CA TYR A 40 -21.50 -0.29 4.93
C TYR A 40 -21.16 0.40 6.24
N SER A 41 -21.28 -0.30 7.37
CA SER A 41 -20.82 0.23 8.66
C SER A 41 -19.30 0.16 8.76
N LYS A 42 -18.69 0.98 9.62
CA LYS A 42 -17.23 0.94 9.86
C LYS A 42 -16.74 -0.43 10.31
N ASP A 43 -17.54 -1.17 11.07
CA ASP A 43 -17.20 -2.50 11.57
C ASP A 43 -17.44 -3.61 10.53
N THR A 44 -17.97 -3.27 9.35
CA THR A 44 -18.18 -4.26 8.27
C THR A 44 -16.83 -4.80 7.81
N VAL A 45 -16.67 -6.12 7.90
CA VAL A 45 -15.50 -6.82 7.39
C VAL A 45 -15.53 -6.84 5.85
N ILE A 46 -14.42 -6.47 5.24
CA ILE A 46 -14.25 -6.55 3.79
C ILE A 46 -13.97 -8.01 3.42
N THR A 47 -14.78 -8.53 2.50
CA THR A 47 -14.74 -9.89 1.95
C THR A 47 -14.68 -9.81 0.42
N GLU A 48 -14.32 -10.90 -0.25
CA GLU A 48 -14.26 -10.92 -1.72
C GLU A 48 -15.62 -10.55 -2.35
N SER A 49 -16.72 -10.96 -1.69
CA SER A 49 -18.07 -10.68 -2.15
C SER A 49 -18.50 -9.22 -2.06
N ASN A 50 -17.96 -8.44 -1.13
CA ASN A 50 -18.37 -7.04 -0.93
C ASN A 50 -17.28 -6.01 -1.31
N LEU A 51 -16.05 -6.46 -1.60
CA LEU A 51 -14.91 -5.60 -1.93
C LEU A 51 -15.24 -4.61 -3.05
N ASN A 52 -15.74 -5.09 -4.20
CA ASN A 52 -16.01 -4.23 -5.35
C ASN A 52 -17.06 -3.15 -5.05
N ASP A 53 -18.06 -3.47 -4.25
CA ASP A 53 -19.12 -2.52 -3.90
C ASP A 53 -18.61 -1.49 -2.89
N ILE A 54 -17.81 -1.92 -1.90
CA ILE A 54 -17.13 -1.02 -0.96
C ILE A 54 -16.18 -0.07 -1.71
N LEU A 55 -15.37 -0.58 -2.64
CA LEU A 55 -14.46 0.25 -3.46
C LEU A 55 -15.24 1.31 -4.26
N LYS A 56 -16.37 0.93 -4.88
CA LYS A 56 -17.23 1.88 -5.61
C LYS A 56 -17.80 2.96 -4.69
N VAL A 57 -18.27 2.61 -3.50
CA VAL A 57 -18.78 3.58 -2.50
C VAL A 57 -17.71 4.61 -2.13
N HIS A 58 -16.44 4.20 -2.09
CA HIS A 58 -15.31 5.09 -1.82
C HIS A 58 -14.67 5.72 -3.07
N ASN A 59 -15.29 5.60 -4.26
CA ASN A 59 -14.78 6.10 -5.54
C ASN A 59 -13.39 5.56 -5.92
N ILE A 60 -13.08 4.34 -5.50
CA ILE A 60 -11.84 3.64 -5.84
C ILE A 60 -12.12 2.75 -7.03
N ASP A 61 -11.32 2.92 -8.08
CA ASP A 61 -11.40 2.11 -9.30
C ASP A 61 -10.87 0.69 -9.02
N PRO A 62 -11.72 -0.35 -9.09
CA PRO A 62 -11.30 -1.72 -8.84
C PRO A 62 -10.22 -2.22 -9.80
N SER A 63 -10.09 -1.63 -11.00
CA SER A 63 -9.04 -2.01 -11.95
C SER A 63 -7.63 -1.61 -11.51
N LYS A 64 -7.52 -0.72 -10.51
CA LYS A 64 -6.25 -0.21 -9.98
C LYS A 64 -5.75 -0.99 -8.76
N ILE A 65 -6.50 -1.99 -8.29
CA ILE A 65 -6.04 -2.84 -7.18
C ILE A 65 -4.96 -3.78 -7.70
N VAL A 66 -3.85 -3.86 -6.97
CA VAL A 66 -2.72 -4.71 -7.33
C VAL A 66 -2.79 -5.97 -6.49
N LYS A 67 -2.77 -7.15 -7.12
CA LYS A 67 -2.71 -8.41 -6.35
C LYS A 67 -1.40 -8.44 -5.57
N ASN A 68 -1.50 -8.54 -4.25
CA ASN A 68 -0.36 -8.65 -3.36
C ASN A 68 0.08 -10.11 -3.28
N THR A 69 1.38 -10.36 -3.39
CA THR A 69 1.97 -11.69 -3.14
C THR A 69 2.20 -11.93 -1.65
N LYS A 70 2.10 -10.90 -0.81
CA LYS A 70 2.21 -11.01 0.64
C LYS A 70 0.83 -11.26 1.25
N THR A 71 0.71 -12.35 2.00
CA THR A 71 -0.49 -12.72 2.74
C THR A 71 -0.81 -11.63 3.76
N VAL A 72 -1.89 -10.88 3.54
CA VAL A 72 -2.40 -9.93 4.52
C VAL A 72 -3.16 -10.75 5.57
N SER A 73 -2.52 -11.03 6.71
CA SER A 73 -3.06 -11.98 7.71
C SER A 73 -4.20 -11.44 8.57
N SER A 74 -4.58 -10.18 8.40
CA SER A 74 -5.54 -9.51 9.28
C SER A 74 -6.84 -9.22 8.55
N THR A 75 -7.94 -9.47 9.25
CA THR A 75 -9.28 -8.97 8.93
C THR A 75 -9.22 -7.45 8.76
N VAL A 76 -9.76 -6.95 7.65
CA VAL A 76 -9.80 -5.51 7.36
C VAL A 76 -11.25 -5.07 7.31
N THR A 77 -11.55 -3.98 8.00
CA THR A 77 -12.90 -3.40 8.04
C THR A 77 -13.01 -2.19 7.13
N VAL A 78 -14.24 -1.76 6.86
CA VAL A 78 -14.49 -0.50 6.15
C VAL A 78 -13.91 0.69 6.92
N GLY A 79 -13.94 0.68 8.25
CA GLY A 79 -13.34 1.71 9.09
C GLY A 79 -11.82 1.82 8.91
N ASP A 80 -11.12 0.69 8.73
CA ASP A 80 -9.69 0.68 8.45
C ASP A 80 -9.37 1.30 7.08
N LEU A 81 -10.18 0.97 6.06
CA LEU A 81 -10.10 1.55 4.73
C LEU A 81 -10.33 3.07 4.78
N GLU A 82 -11.41 3.52 5.43
CA GLU A 82 -11.71 4.94 5.61
C GLU A 82 -10.58 5.68 6.31
N LYS A 83 -10.05 5.13 7.41
CA LYS A 83 -8.95 5.72 8.16
C LYS A 83 -7.71 5.87 7.29
N ALA A 84 -7.37 4.84 6.52
CA ALA A 84 -6.21 4.89 5.64
C ALA A 84 -6.42 5.88 4.48
N LEU A 85 -7.62 5.99 3.92
CA LEU A 85 -7.96 7.01 2.92
C LEU A 85 -7.85 8.43 3.48
N GLU A 86 -8.33 8.66 4.71
CA GLU A 86 -8.20 9.95 5.40
C GLU A 86 -6.74 10.32 5.69
N GLU A 87 -5.91 9.35 6.10
CA GLU A 87 -4.48 9.59 6.28
C GLU A 87 -3.77 9.93 4.96
N ALA A 88 -4.19 9.34 3.84
CA ALA A 88 -3.63 9.69 2.54
C ALA A 88 -3.96 11.12 2.09
N LYS A 89 -5.13 11.66 2.46
CA LYS A 89 -5.45 13.06 2.19
C LYS A 89 -4.51 14.04 2.90
N LYS A 90 -3.93 13.62 4.02
CA LYS A 90 -2.97 14.43 4.80
C LYS A 90 -1.54 14.30 4.30
N MET A 91 -1.26 13.38 3.38
CA MET A 91 0.09 13.13 2.90
C MET A 91 0.60 14.30 2.04
N PRO A 92 1.84 14.76 2.27
CA PRO A 92 2.44 15.76 1.40
C PRO A 92 2.67 15.15 0.00
N LYS A 93 2.46 15.94 -1.05
CA LYS A 93 2.73 15.49 -2.44
C LYS A 93 4.22 15.34 -2.73
N LYS A 94 5.05 16.12 -2.05
CA LYS A 94 6.49 16.17 -2.22
C LYS A 94 7.18 16.37 -0.88
N ILE A 95 8.26 15.64 -0.66
CA ILE A 95 9.14 15.79 0.48
C ILE A 95 10.55 16.07 -0.05
N THR A 96 11.16 17.15 0.44
CA THR A 96 12.57 17.43 0.21
C THR A 96 13.29 17.38 1.54
N SER A 97 14.28 16.51 1.66
CA SER A 97 14.99 16.26 2.91
C SER A 97 16.49 16.27 2.70
N ASN A 98 17.16 17.25 3.31
CA ASN A 98 18.61 17.26 3.38
C ASN A 98 18.99 16.91 4.80
N ASP A 99 19.20 15.62 5.04
CA ASP A 99 19.45 15.13 6.37
C ASP A 99 20.97 15.12 6.61
N THR A 100 21.46 16.26 7.09
CA THR A 100 22.86 16.49 7.44
C THR A 100 23.16 16.17 8.91
N ALA A 101 22.16 15.73 9.69
CA ALA A 101 22.37 15.51 11.12
C ALA A 101 23.38 14.36 11.36
N PRO A 102 24.24 14.47 12.40
CA PRO A 102 25.16 13.42 12.79
C PRO A 102 24.39 12.16 13.23
N LEU A 103 24.86 10.99 12.79
CA LEU A 103 24.17 9.71 12.99
C LEU A 103 24.10 9.30 14.47
N ASN A 104 22.89 8.98 14.95
CA ASN A 104 22.70 8.12 16.11
C ASN A 104 22.98 6.68 15.68
N LEU A 105 24.17 6.17 15.99
CA LEU A 105 24.52 4.78 15.81
C LEU A 105 23.67 3.90 16.74
N SER A 106 22.75 3.13 16.18
CA SER A 106 22.27 1.89 16.80
C SER A 106 23.38 0.85 16.67
N THR A 107 24.47 1.02 17.42
CA THR A 107 25.48 -0.01 17.59
C THR A 107 25.05 -0.91 18.75
N ASN A 108 24.43 -2.03 18.43
CA ASN A 108 24.64 -3.20 19.28
C ASN A 108 26.10 -3.61 19.08
N GLY A 109 26.98 -2.98 19.86
CA GLY A 109 28.42 -3.20 19.82
C GLY A 109 29.17 -1.91 19.52
N THR A 110 29.63 -1.26 20.59
CA THR A 110 30.94 -0.59 20.70
C THR A 110 31.34 0.33 19.56
N LEU A 111 31.54 1.63 19.84
CA LEU A 111 32.38 2.53 19.03
C LEU A 111 33.49 1.70 18.36
N CYS A 112 33.36 1.48 17.06
CA CYS A 112 34.16 0.50 16.36
C CYS A 112 35.64 0.76 16.63
N ALA A 113 36.30 -0.26 17.17
CA ALA A 113 37.75 -0.26 17.28
C ALA A 113 38.30 0.04 15.88
N LEU A 114 39.22 1.01 15.77
CA LEU A 114 40.01 1.32 14.57
C LEU A 114 40.26 0.03 13.78
N ALA A 115 39.47 -0.22 12.74
CA ALA A 115 39.64 -1.44 11.96
C ALA A 115 41.03 -1.37 11.33
N SER A 116 41.99 -2.15 11.84
CA SER A 116 43.41 -2.11 11.46
C SER A 116 43.69 -2.79 10.11
N GLY A 117 42.69 -2.79 9.22
CA GLY A 117 42.73 -3.47 7.93
C GLY A 117 41.69 -2.90 6.98
N SER A 118 41.42 -3.64 5.89
CA SER A 118 40.45 -3.25 4.88
C SER A 118 39.24 -4.17 4.86
N GLY A 119 38.10 -3.62 4.46
CA GLY A 119 36.84 -4.36 4.41
C GLY A 119 35.72 -3.54 3.78
N THR A 120 34.49 -4.05 3.92
CA THR A 120 33.27 -3.36 3.48
C THR A 120 32.31 -3.22 4.65
N SER A 121 31.59 -2.09 4.72
CA SER A 121 30.60 -1.84 5.76
C SER A 121 29.38 -1.13 5.19
N ILE A 122 28.25 -1.26 5.90
CA ILE A 122 26.96 -0.65 5.55
C ILE A 122 26.59 0.37 6.62
N ALA A 123 26.59 1.65 6.25
CA ALA A 123 26.05 2.72 7.07
C ALA A 123 24.52 2.76 6.87
N THR A 124 23.76 2.85 7.96
CA THR A 124 22.29 2.83 7.93
C THR A 124 21.73 4.09 8.60
N ARG A 125 20.68 4.69 8.04
CA ARG A 125 19.98 5.83 8.61
C ARG A 125 18.47 5.69 8.44
N ALA A 126 17.72 5.80 9.53
CA ALA A 126 16.25 5.83 9.49
C ALA A 126 15.77 7.29 9.50
N THR A 127 14.94 7.67 8.53
CA THR A 127 14.30 8.99 8.48
C THR A 127 12.79 8.82 8.49
N THR A 128 12.13 9.41 9.49
CA THR A 128 10.66 9.45 9.59
C THR A 128 10.15 10.71 8.91
N TYR A 129 9.35 10.52 7.86
CA TYR A 129 8.81 11.60 7.04
C TYR A 129 7.40 12.01 7.45
N THR A 130 6.60 11.03 7.86
CA THR A 130 5.25 11.22 8.39
C THR A 130 5.03 10.26 9.55
N ASN A 131 3.88 10.34 10.23
CA ASN A 131 3.52 9.38 11.28
C ASN A 131 3.41 7.93 10.78
N THR A 132 3.37 7.74 9.45
CA THR A 132 3.07 6.44 8.82
C THR A 132 4.16 5.97 7.86
N LEU A 133 5.17 6.81 7.62
CA LEU A 133 6.27 6.54 6.72
C LEU A 133 7.61 6.81 7.40
N THR A 134 8.35 5.73 7.62
CA THR A 134 9.78 5.76 7.93
C THR A 134 10.53 5.05 6.81
N VAL A 135 11.62 5.64 6.35
CA VAL A 135 12.50 5.01 5.34
C VAL A 135 13.85 4.76 5.97
N ASP A 136 14.30 3.50 5.91
CA ASP A 136 15.68 3.14 6.22
C ASP A 136 16.51 3.29 4.95
N TYR A 137 17.58 4.06 5.04
CA TYR A 137 18.56 4.27 3.98
C TYR A 137 19.83 3.53 4.32
N TYR A 138 20.45 2.92 3.30
CA TYR A 138 21.65 2.12 3.43
C TYR A 138 22.70 2.61 2.43
N ALA A 139 23.92 2.77 2.89
CA ALA A 139 25.09 3.14 2.11
C ALA A 139 26.20 2.13 2.36
N THR A 140 26.63 1.44 1.30
CA THR A 140 27.72 0.46 1.36
C THR A 140 28.99 1.11 0.84
N GLY A 141 30.09 0.96 1.58
CA GLY A 141 31.41 1.42 1.15
C GLY A 141 32.51 0.43 1.53
N ALA A 142 33.68 0.61 0.94
CA ALA A 142 34.92 -0.04 1.37
C ALA A 142 35.67 0.88 2.34
N TYR A 143 36.43 0.28 3.25
CA TYR A 143 37.29 1.00 4.18
C TYR A 143 38.68 0.40 4.23
N THR A 144 39.64 1.22 4.64
CA THR A 144 41.03 0.86 4.92
C THR A 144 41.49 1.64 6.15
N ASP A 145 42.08 0.96 7.12
CA ASP A 145 42.57 1.58 8.37
C ASP A 145 41.48 2.38 9.09
N GLY A 146 40.27 1.83 9.10
CA GLY A 146 39.06 2.44 9.67
C GLY A 146 38.42 3.53 8.83
N MET A 147 39.03 3.99 7.73
CA MET A 147 38.53 5.12 6.93
C MET A 147 37.86 4.68 5.63
N TRP A 148 36.75 5.31 5.25
CA TRP A 148 36.11 5.07 3.95
C TRP A 148 37.08 5.36 2.80
N SER A 149 37.29 4.37 1.94
CA SER A 149 38.19 4.44 0.79
C SER A 149 37.46 4.36 -0.55
N TYR A 150 36.26 3.76 -0.58
CA TYR A 150 35.44 3.68 -1.79
C TYR A 150 33.93 3.61 -1.48
N ALA A 151 33.08 4.12 -2.38
CA ALA A 151 31.63 3.95 -2.30
C ALA A 151 31.18 2.81 -3.22
N LEU A 152 30.43 1.85 -2.70
CA LEU A 152 30.08 0.61 -3.42
C LEU A 152 28.62 0.58 -3.88
N GLY A 153 27.69 1.13 -3.10
CA GLY A 153 26.29 1.15 -3.48
C GLY A 153 25.39 1.71 -2.41
N SER A 154 24.11 1.84 -2.74
CA SER A 154 23.10 2.35 -1.82
C SER A 154 21.75 1.71 -2.08
N SER A 155 20.95 1.62 -1.04
CA SER A 155 19.57 1.13 -1.11
C SER A 155 18.70 1.84 -0.07
N TRP A 156 17.41 1.56 -0.13
CA TRP A 156 16.44 2.05 0.85
C TRP A 156 15.34 1.01 1.05
N ALA A 157 14.77 0.99 2.24
CA ALA A 157 13.65 0.14 2.61
C ALA A 157 12.60 0.99 3.31
N PRO A 158 11.47 1.30 2.65
CA PRO A 158 10.38 1.96 3.32
C PRO A 158 9.65 1.00 4.26
N ARG A 159 9.23 1.52 5.41
CA ARG A 159 8.46 0.81 6.43
C ARG A 159 7.20 1.60 6.73
N ALA A 160 6.07 0.90 6.76
CA ALA A 160 4.84 1.46 7.30
C ALA A 160 4.89 1.45 8.82
N THR A 161 4.47 2.56 9.42
CA THR A 161 4.34 2.72 10.87
C THR A 161 2.88 3.06 11.19
N GLY A 162 2.34 2.51 12.28
CA GLY A 162 1.07 2.98 12.86
C GLY A 162 -0.24 2.73 12.10
N ILE A 163 -0.24 2.16 10.89
CA ILE A 163 -1.46 1.75 10.17
C ILE A 163 -1.41 0.23 9.92
N PRO A 164 -2.30 -0.56 10.54
CA PRO A 164 -2.47 -1.98 10.21
C PRO A 164 -2.77 -2.13 8.72
N THR A 165 -2.20 -3.18 8.11
CA THR A 165 -2.39 -3.58 6.70
C THR A 165 -1.89 -2.62 5.63
N SER A 166 -1.29 -1.48 5.98
CA SER A 166 -0.65 -0.65 4.97
C SER A 166 0.82 -1.03 4.73
N TRP A 167 1.30 -0.81 3.52
CA TRP A 167 2.73 -0.86 3.21
C TRP A 167 3.08 0.22 2.21
N TRP A 168 4.35 0.58 2.19
CA TRP A 168 4.89 1.51 1.22
C TRP A 168 5.76 0.76 0.22
N THR A 169 5.66 1.14 -1.04
CA THR A 169 6.49 0.59 -2.12
C THR A 169 7.08 1.73 -2.91
N VAL A 170 8.38 1.65 -3.20
CA VAL A 170 9.01 2.56 -4.17
C VAL A 170 8.53 2.14 -5.55
N THR A 171 7.80 3.04 -6.21
CA THR A 171 7.15 2.76 -7.50
C THR A 171 7.96 3.28 -8.67
N GLN A 172 8.75 4.34 -8.46
CA GLN A 172 9.65 4.88 -9.48
C GLN A 172 10.94 5.36 -8.81
N THR A 173 12.09 5.06 -9.41
CA THR A 173 13.38 5.64 -9.02
C THR A 173 13.87 6.55 -10.13
N TYR A 174 14.14 7.81 -9.81
CA TYR A 174 14.74 8.78 -10.73
C TYR A 174 16.25 8.86 -10.54
N SER A 175 16.71 8.83 -9.29
CA SER A 175 18.13 8.76 -8.96
C SER A 175 18.39 8.07 -7.62
N ASN A 176 19.50 7.34 -7.56
CA ASN A 176 20.09 6.79 -6.35
C ASN A 176 21.61 6.76 -6.54
N HIS A 177 22.30 7.75 -6.01
CA HIS A 177 23.75 7.84 -6.14
C HIS A 177 24.39 7.91 -4.77
N ILE A 178 25.53 7.26 -4.65
CA ILE A 178 26.38 7.36 -3.48
C ILE A 178 27.72 7.98 -3.88
N TYR A 179 28.17 8.92 -3.08
CA TYR A 179 29.42 9.63 -3.25
C TYR A 179 30.29 9.42 -2.02
N LEU A 180 31.59 9.29 -2.22
CA LEU A 180 32.59 9.36 -1.16
C LEU A 180 33.25 10.73 -1.21
N TYR A 181 33.27 11.41 -0.06
CA TYR A 181 33.99 12.66 0.13
C TYR A 181 35.18 12.43 1.05
N SER A 182 36.29 13.13 0.78
CA SER A 182 37.50 13.09 1.61
C SER A 182 38.04 11.67 1.86
N ALA A 183 38.06 10.85 0.81
CA ALA A 183 38.45 9.44 0.86
C ALA A 183 39.78 9.21 1.62
N SER A 184 39.83 8.14 2.42
CA SER A 184 41.00 7.73 3.20
C SER A 184 41.55 8.83 4.13
N THR A 185 40.66 9.66 4.66
CA THR A 185 41.00 10.67 5.68
C THR A 185 40.12 10.51 6.93
N PRO A 186 40.53 11.07 8.08
CA PRO A 186 39.70 11.16 9.28
C PRO A 186 38.38 11.92 9.15
N TYR A 187 38.11 12.50 7.97
CA TYR A 187 36.88 13.24 7.67
C TYR A 187 36.12 12.60 6.50
N ALA A 188 36.47 11.37 6.12
CA ALA A 188 35.80 10.65 5.05
C ALA A 188 34.33 10.38 5.40
N TYR A 189 33.43 10.60 4.45
CA TYR A 189 32.01 10.27 4.63
C TYR A 189 31.35 9.86 3.32
N LEU A 190 30.37 8.97 3.44
CA LEU A 190 29.49 8.61 2.33
C LEU A 190 28.31 9.59 2.29
N SER A 191 27.88 9.97 1.10
CA SER A 191 26.70 10.79 0.86
C SER A 191 25.81 10.13 -0.16
N GLN A 192 24.55 9.88 0.19
CA GLN A 192 23.55 9.33 -0.71
C GLN A 192 22.62 10.43 -1.19
N VAL A 193 22.56 10.65 -2.49
CA VAL A 193 21.61 11.54 -3.16
C VAL A 193 20.52 10.70 -3.81
N TYR A 194 19.27 11.00 -3.49
CA TYR A 194 18.12 10.21 -3.93
C TYR A 194 16.97 11.08 -4.46
N ASN A 195 16.24 10.52 -5.42
CA ASN A 195 14.95 11.03 -5.89
C ASN A 195 14.11 9.84 -6.37
N TYR A 196 12.97 9.61 -5.73
CA TYR A 196 12.08 8.50 -6.03
C TYR A 196 10.64 8.82 -5.67
N ASP A 197 9.71 8.10 -6.31
CA ASP A 197 8.31 8.10 -5.92
C ASP A 197 8.00 6.87 -5.07
N ILE A 198 7.23 7.09 -4.02
CA ILE A 198 6.79 6.06 -3.10
C ILE A 198 5.27 6.09 -2.99
N THR A 199 4.65 4.92 -3.10
CA THR A 199 3.19 4.77 -3.06
C THR A 199 2.81 3.98 -1.82
N ASN A 200 1.85 4.52 -1.06
CA ASN A 200 1.22 3.80 0.03
C ASN A 200 0.17 2.85 -0.56
N TYR A 201 0.08 1.64 -0.02
CA TYR A 201 -0.93 0.67 -0.38
C TYR A 201 -1.66 0.21 0.88
N ILE A 202 -2.97 0.04 0.76
CA ILE A 202 -3.79 -0.58 1.80
C ILE A 202 -4.04 -2.03 1.41
N GLY A 203 -3.67 -2.95 2.28
CA GLY A 203 -3.93 -4.36 2.13
C GLY A 203 -5.36 -4.72 2.45
N VAL A 204 -6.04 -5.35 1.50
CA VAL A 204 -7.38 -5.91 1.70
C VAL A 204 -7.44 -7.25 0.98
N LEU A 205 -7.61 -8.35 1.72
CA LEU A 205 -7.80 -9.70 1.15
C LEU A 205 -6.72 -10.11 0.15
N GLY A 206 -5.46 -9.77 0.42
CA GLY A 206 -4.36 -10.05 -0.51
C GLY A 206 -4.31 -9.15 -1.74
N TYR A 207 -5.07 -8.05 -1.78
CA TYR A 207 -4.92 -6.97 -2.75
C TYR A 207 -4.34 -5.72 -2.08
N GLY A 208 -3.61 -4.92 -2.84
CA GLY A 208 -3.13 -3.61 -2.46
C GLY A 208 -3.90 -2.53 -3.20
N ILE A 209 -4.58 -1.67 -2.46
CA ILE A 209 -5.27 -0.49 -2.99
C ILE A 209 -4.27 0.68 -2.93
N PRO A 210 -3.83 1.24 -4.06
CA PRO A 210 -2.92 2.37 -4.06
C PRO A 210 -3.60 3.60 -3.44
N ASN A 211 -2.92 4.24 -2.50
CA ASN A 211 -3.47 5.24 -1.62
C ASN A 211 -2.50 6.42 -1.45
N GLY A 212 -2.21 7.08 -2.58
CA GLY A 212 -1.34 8.24 -2.64
C GLY A 212 0.11 7.91 -2.99
N THR A 213 0.70 8.78 -3.80
CA THR A 213 2.11 8.74 -4.19
C THR A 213 2.78 10.03 -3.74
N ILE A 214 3.97 9.89 -3.16
CA ILE A 214 4.79 11.00 -2.68
C ILE A 214 6.11 10.96 -3.45
N ASN A 215 6.54 12.11 -3.95
CA ASN A 215 7.91 12.25 -4.44
C ASN A 215 8.84 12.59 -3.27
N ILE A 216 9.87 11.79 -3.05
CA ILE A 216 10.89 12.00 -2.02
C ILE A 216 12.23 12.25 -2.70
N GLN A 217 12.81 13.42 -2.41
CA GLN A 217 14.13 13.81 -2.91
C GLN A 217 14.99 14.37 -1.79
N GLY A 218 16.29 14.16 -1.89
CA GLY A 218 17.15 14.56 -0.79
C GLY A 218 18.58 14.08 -0.85
N THR A 219 19.28 14.36 0.23
CA THR A 219 20.64 13.89 0.50
C THR A 219 20.75 13.41 1.93
N ILE A 220 21.45 12.29 2.14
CA ILE A 220 21.83 11.77 3.46
C ILE A 220 23.36 11.69 3.52
N ASN A 221 23.94 12.32 4.55
CA ASN A 221 25.36 12.15 4.85
C ASN A 221 25.54 11.14 5.98
N TYR A 222 26.47 10.21 5.78
CA TYR A 222 26.83 9.16 6.73
C TYR A 222 28.17 9.53 7.40
N SER A 223 28.08 10.30 8.48
CA SER A 223 29.18 11.06 9.07
C SER A 223 30.12 10.26 10.00
N ASN A 224 30.62 9.10 9.59
CA ASN A 224 31.58 8.34 10.41
C ASN A 224 32.81 7.98 9.57
N ALA A 225 33.89 8.74 9.74
CA ALA A 225 35.18 8.45 9.13
C ALA A 225 35.93 7.27 9.78
N TYR A 226 35.39 6.70 10.87
CA TYR A 226 35.93 5.55 11.57
C TYR A 226 34.87 4.44 11.66
N ILE A 227 35.16 3.31 11.04
CA ILE A 227 34.37 2.06 10.97
C ILE A 227 35.00 0.98 11.81
#